data_AF-A0A5C0PXZ0-F1
#
_entry.id   AF-A0A5C0PXZ0-F1
#
_cell.length_a   1.000
_cell.length_b   1.000
_cell.length_c   1.000
_cell.angle_alpha   90.00
_cell.angle_beta   90.00
_cell.angle_gamma   90.00
#
_symmetry.space_group_name_H-M   'P 1'
#
loop_
_entity.id
_entity.type
_entity.pdbx_description
1 polymer ?
#
loop_
_entity_poly.entity_id
_entity_poly.type
_entity_poly.pdbx_seq_one_letter_code
_entity_poly.pdbx_strand_id
1 'polypeptide(L)'
;VSQTSHWQISMNNISMNGTVTACSCGCEALLDTGTSMIYGPTKLVTNIHKLMNARLENSEYVVSCDAVKTLPPVIFNINGIDYPLRPQAYIIKIQ
;
A
#
# COMPACT_ATOMS: atom_id res chain seq x y z
N VAL A 1 14.09 14.74 7.63
CA VAL A 1 13.82 16.21 7.66
C VAL A 1 12.77 16.44 6.59
N SER A 2 11.57 16.93 6.93
CA SER A 2 10.54 17.26 5.95
C SER A 2 11.03 18.42 5.07
N GLN A 3 11.00 18.29 3.74
CA GLN A 3 11.24 19.44 2.86
C GLN A 3 10.00 20.32 2.80
N THR A 4 10.16 21.62 3.03
CA THR A 4 9.06 22.59 3.18
C THR A 4 8.25 22.85 1.90
N SER A 5 8.62 22.23 0.78
CA SER A 5 7.97 22.38 -0.53
C SER A 5 6.88 21.34 -0.80
N HIS A 6 6.75 20.29 0.01
CA HIS A 6 5.81 19.20 -0.26
C HIS A 6 4.97 18.84 0.98
N TRP A 7 3.75 18.38 0.75
CA TRP A 7 2.93 17.71 1.77
C TRP A 7 3.51 16.34 2.06
N GLN A 8 4.57 16.31 2.86
CA GLN A 8 5.38 15.13 3.13
C GLN A 8 5.31 14.76 4.62
N ILE A 9 5.10 13.48 4.91
CA ILE A 9 5.02 12.94 6.27
C ILE A 9 5.98 11.79 6.47
N SER A 10 6.38 11.55 7.72
CA SER A 10 7.10 10.34 8.10
C SER A 10 6.13 9.19 8.35
N MET A 11 6.49 8.00 7.87
CA MET A 11 5.75 6.76 8.03
C MET A 11 6.66 5.72 8.69
N ASN A 12 6.16 5.00 9.68
CA ASN A 12 6.96 4.08 10.48
C ASN A 12 7.19 2.76 9.78
N ASN A 13 6.13 2.16 9.23
CA ASN A 13 6.18 0.93 8.45
C ASN A 13 4.87 0.70 7.70
N ILE A 14 4.91 -0.27 6.78
CA ILE A 14 3.73 -0.84 6.14
C ILE A 14 3.69 -2.33 6.49
N SER A 15 2.56 -2.80 6.97
CA SER A 15 2.37 -4.20 7.36
C SER A 15 1.12 -4.80 6.74
N MET A 16 1.12 -6.13 6.64
CA MET A 16 -0.01 -6.91 6.18
C MET A 16 0.02 -8.25 6.90
N ASN A 17 -1.14 -8.70 7.41
CA ASN A 17 -1.25 -9.96 8.17
C ASN A 17 -0.27 -10.08 9.34
N GLY A 18 -0.07 -9.00 10.10
CA GLY A 18 0.85 -8.96 11.25
C GLY A 18 2.34 -8.96 10.90
N THR A 19 2.69 -8.93 9.61
CA THR A 19 4.09 -8.91 9.14
C THR A 19 4.41 -7.56 8.49
N VAL A 20 5.54 -6.95 8.89
CA VAL A 20 6.06 -5.75 8.23
C VAL A 20 6.55 -6.12 6.83
N THR A 21 5.89 -5.60 5.80
CA THR A 21 6.15 -5.95 4.40
C THR A 21 6.92 -4.86 3.64
N ALA A 22 6.92 -3.63 4.13
CA ALA A 22 7.67 -2.52 3.55
C ALA A 22 7.97 -1.45 4.61
N CYS A 23 8.89 -0.53 4.28
CA CYS A 23 9.20 0.63 5.12
C CYS A 23 9.66 0.23 6.55
N SER A 24 10.38 -0.89 6.73
CA SER A 24 10.74 -1.41 8.06
C SER A 24 11.67 -0.50 8.88
N CYS A 25 12.45 0.34 8.20
CA CYS A 25 13.33 1.33 8.84
C CYS A 25 12.71 2.74 8.86
N GLY A 26 11.40 2.84 8.65
CA GLY A 26 10.73 4.10 8.34
C GLY A 26 10.98 4.57 6.90
N CYS A 27 10.14 5.48 6.45
CA CYS A 27 10.21 6.09 5.14
C CYS A 27 9.40 7.40 5.12
N GLU A 28 9.44 8.10 3.99
CA GLU A 28 8.67 9.32 3.77
C GLU A 28 7.54 9.01 2.79
N ALA A 29 6.37 9.63 3.01
CA ALA A 29 5.23 9.54 2.12
C ALA A 29 4.78 10.94 1.70
N LEU A 30 4.36 11.07 0.44
CA LEU A 30 3.77 12.29 -0.10
C LEU A 30 2.24 12.16 -0.07
N LEU A 31 1.57 13.18 0.46
CA LEU A 31 0.13 13.31 0.45
C LEU A 31 -0.27 14.13 -0.77
N ASP A 32 -0.45 13.45 -1.89
CA ASP A 32 -0.71 14.08 -3.18
C ASP A 32 -2.17 13.89 -3.61
N THR A 33 -2.98 14.94 -3.42
CA THR A 33 -4.39 14.95 -3.85
C THR A 33 -4.56 14.98 -5.37
N GLY A 34 -3.49 15.23 -6.14
CA GLY A 34 -3.48 15.20 -7.60
C GLY A 34 -3.25 13.81 -8.20
N THR A 35 -2.95 12.81 -7.38
CA THR A 35 -2.64 11.45 -7.82
C THR A 35 -3.74 10.47 -7.42
N SER A 36 -4.21 9.66 -8.39
CA SER A 36 -5.33 8.72 -8.18
C SER A 36 -4.94 7.40 -7.49
N MET A 37 -3.67 6.99 -7.55
CA MET A 37 -3.19 5.70 -7.04
C MET A 37 -2.14 5.87 -5.95
N ILE A 38 -1.98 4.84 -5.11
CA ILE A 38 -0.89 4.78 -4.13
C ILE A 38 0.34 4.23 -4.84
N TYR A 39 1.37 5.07 -4.97
CA TYR A 39 2.65 4.68 -5.58
C TYR A 39 3.73 4.47 -4.53
N GLY A 40 4.71 3.63 -4.87
CA GLY A 40 5.89 3.40 -4.06
C GLY A 40 7.00 2.72 -4.85
N PRO A 41 8.18 2.52 -4.23
CA PRO A 41 9.30 1.84 -4.88
C PRO A 41 8.89 0.45 -5.40
N THR A 42 9.20 0.15 -6.66
CA THR A 42 8.77 -1.08 -7.37
C THR A 42 8.98 -2.35 -6.55
N LYS A 43 10.15 -2.48 -5.91
CA LYS A 43 10.48 -3.64 -5.07
C LYS A 43 9.52 -3.82 -3.88
N LEU A 44 9.15 -2.71 -3.22
CA LEU A 44 8.28 -2.74 -2.05
C LEU A 44 6.83 -3.05 -2.47
N VAL A 45 6.33 -2.37 -3.50
CA VAL A 45 4.97 -2.61 -4.03
C VAL A 45 4.83 -4.05 -4.54
N THR A 46 5.84 -4.56 -5.25
CA THR A 46 5.85 -5.96 -5.74
C THR A 46 5.79 -6.97 -4.59
N ASN A 47 6.43 -6.70 -3.44
CA ASN A 47 6.34 -7.59 -2.28
C ASN A 47 4.91 -7.65 -1.72
N ILE A 48 4.23 -6.50 -1.64
CA ILE A 48 2.82 -6.43 -1.20
C ILE A 48 1.93 -7.21 -2.19
N HIS A 49 2.11 -7.01 -3.49
CA HIS A 49 1.38 -7.77 -4.52
C HIS A 49 1.57 -9.30 -4.40
N LYS A 50 2.80 -9.76 -4.12
CA LYS A 50 3.08 -11.18 -3.89
C LYS A 50 2.32 -11.75 -2.68
N LEU A 51 2.20 -11.00 -1.59
CA LEU A 51 1.43 -11.43 -0.41
C LEU A 51 -0.07 -11.59 -0.73
N MET A 52 -0.57 -10.84 -1.70
CA MET A 52 -1.96 -10.92 -2.15
C MET A 52 -2.19 -12.01 -3.20
N ASN A 53 -1.15 -12.75 -3.59
CA ASN A 53 -1.16 -13.64 -4.74
C ASN A 53 -1.63 -12.93 -6.03
N ALA A 54 -1.28 -11.64 -6.16
CA ALA A 54 -1.58 -10.85 -7.34
C ALA A 54 -0.64 -11.23 -8.49
N ARG A 55 -1.17 -11.18 -9.71
CA ARG A 55 -0.43 -11.46 -10.94
C ARG A 55 -0.42 -10.25 -11.84
N LEU A 56 0.65 -10.06 -12.59
CA LEU A 56 0.76 -8.99 -13.56
C LEU A 56 -0.01 -9.38 -14.84
N GLU A 57 -0.98 -8.57 -15.24
CA GLU A 57 -1.74 -8.67 -16.48
C GLU A 57 -1.85 -7.29 -17.13
N ASN A 58 -1.51 -7.18 -18.42
CA ASN A 58 -1.64 -5.92 -19.17
C ASN A 58 -1.03 -4.69 -18.48
N SER A 59 0.10 -4.88 -17.78
CA SER A 59 0.81 -3.84 -17.00
C SER A 59 0.17 -3.46 -15.66
N GLU A 60 -0.88 -4.14 -15.23
CA GLU A 60 -1.53 -3.95 -13.93
C GLU A 60 -1.46 -5.23 -13.09
N TYR A 61 -1.53 -5.08 -11.76
CA TYR A 61 -1.60 -6.24 -10.87
C TYR A 61 -3.06 -6.57 -10.57
N VAL A 62 -3.45 -7.81 -10.84
CA VAL A 62 -4.80 -8.31 -10.67
C VAL A 62 -4.84 -9.45 -9.67
N VAL A 63 -5.98 -9.59 -8.98
CA VAL A 63 -6.29 -10.70 -8.06
C VAL A 63 -7.63 -11.33 -8.44
N SER A 64 -7.92 -12.52 -7.91
CA SER A 64 -9.28 -13.07 -7.99
C SER A 64 -10.29 -12.11 -7.34
N CYS A 65 -11.47 -11.94 -7.93
CA CYS A 65 -12.56 -11.15 -7.34
C CYS A 65 -12.94 -11.62 -5.93
N ASP A 66 -12.77 -12.91 -5.63
CA ASP A 66 -13.06 -13.45 -4.30
C ASP A 66 -12.01 -13.07 -3.25
N ALA A 67 -10.80 -12.65 -3.67
CA ALA A 67 -9.74 -12.23 -2.77
C ALA A 67 -10.15 -11.00 -1.92
N VAL A 68 -11.06 -10.16 -2.41
CA VAL A 68 -11.61 -9.01 -1.67
C VAL A 68 -12.25 -9.43 -0.34
N LYS A 69 -12.77 -10.67 -0.26
CA LYS A 69 -13.44 -11.20 0.95
C LYS A 69 -12.45 -11.73 1.99
N THR A 70 -11.24 -12.12 1.56
CA THR A 70 -10.31 -12.90 2.39
C THR A 70 -8.99 -12.19 2.66
N LEU A 71 -8.59 -11.24 1.81
CA LEU A 71 -7.35 -10.51 2.00
C LEU A 71 -7.39 -9.67 3.30
N PRO A 72 -6.32 -9.70 4.10
CA PRO A 72 -6.19 -8.80 5.23
C PRO A 72 -5.98 -7.36 4.74
N PRO A 73 -6.22 -6.35 5.60
CA PRO A 73 -5.91 -4.97 5.26
C PRO A 73 -4.40 -4.77 5.09
N VAL A 74 -4.03 -3.83 4.22
CA VAL A 74 -2.69 -3.23 4.23
C VAL A 74 -2.71 -2.12 5.26
N ILE A 75 -1.81 -2.18 6.24
CA ILE A 75 -1.77 -1.24 7.36
C ILE A 75 -0.61 -0.28 7.13
N PHE A 76 -0.93 1.00 7.06
CA PHE A 76 0.05 2.08 7.06
C PHE A 76 0.19 2.60 8.50
N ASN A 77 1.35 2.41 9.13
CA ASN A 77 1.60 2.97 10.46
C ASN A 77 2.23 4.36 10.31
N ILE A 78 1.48 5.40 10.67
CA ILE A 78 1.90 6.80 10.55
C ILE A 78 1.95 7.38 11.96
N ASN A 79 3.15 7.77 12.39
CA ASN A 79 3.42 8.30 13.72
C ASN A 79 2.90 7.39 14.86
N GLY A 80 3.08 6.07 14.71
CA GLY A 80 2.61 5.08 15.69
C GLY A 80 1.12 4.74 15.61
N ILE A 81 0.34 5.42 14.76
CA ILE A 81 -1.09 5.15 14.57
C ILE A 81 -1.29 4.27 13.34
N ASP A 82 -2.07 3.21 13.48
CA ASP A 82 -2.41 2.30 12.38
C ASP A 82 -3.57 2.85 11.56
N TYR A 83 -3.35 2.98 10.25
CA TYR A 83 -4.36 3.32 9.25
C TYR A 83 -4.61 2.10 8.35
N PRO A 84 -5.63 1.28 8.66
CA PRO A 84 -5.91 0.07 7.89
C PRO A 84 -6.65 0.40 6.58
N LEU A 85 -6.03 0.05 5.45
CA LEU A 85 -6.63 0.11 4.13
C LEU A 85 -7.20 -1.27 3.77
N ARG A 86 -8.53 -1.40 3.83
CA ARG A 86 -9.22 -2.67 3.55
C ARG A 86 -9.21 -2.99 2.05
N PRO A 87 -9.28 -4.27 1.65
CA PRO A 87 -9.29 -4.69 0.24
C PRO A 87 -10.29 -3.95 -0.65
N GLN A 88 -11.47 -3.61 -0.13
CA GLN A 88 -12.51 -2.89 -0.87
C GLN A 88 -12.10 -1.46 -1.27
N ALA A 89 -11.10 -0.90 -0.59
CA ALA A 89 -10.62 0.46 -0.85
C ALA A 89 -9.50 0.52 -1.90
N TYR A 90 -8.82 -0.59 -2.19
CA TYR A 90 -7.67 -0.61 -3.12
C TYR A 90 -7.78 -1.66 -4.24
N ILE A 91 -8.82 -2.48 -4.24
CA ILE A 91 -9.11 -3.43 -5.34
C ILE A 91 -10.30 -2.91 -6.13
N ILE A 92 -10.07 -2.61 -7.41
CA ILE A 92 -11.11 -2.19 -8.35
C ILE A 92 -11.67 -3.45 -9.01
N LYS A 93 -12.98 -3.64 -8.91
CA LYS A 93 -13.68 -4.73 -9.60
C LYS A 93 -14.00 -4.29 -11.03
N ILE A 94 -13.37 -4.93 -12.00
CA ILE A 94 -13.71 -4.78 -13.42
C ILE A 94 -14.92 -5.70 -13.71
N GLN A 95 -15.96 -5.15 -14.34
CA GLN A 95 -17.16 -5.89 -14.75
C GLN A 95 -16.98 -6.52 -16.12
#